data_AF-A0A317J0S7-F1
#
_entry.id   AF-A0A317J0S7-F1
#
_cell.length_a   1.000
_cell.length_b   1.000
_cell.length_c   1.000
_cell.angle_alpha   90.00
_cell.angle_beta   90.00
_cell.angle_gamma   90.00
#
_symmetry.space_group_name_H-M   'P 1'
#
loop_
_entity.id
_entity.type
_entity.pdbx_description
1 polymer ?
#
loop_
_entity_poly.entity_id
_entity_poly.type
_entity_poly.pdbx_seq_one_letter_code
_entity_poly.pdbx_strand_id
1 'polypeptide(L)'
;MNIETEAVPQKRIVERLQQSESIPWIFIAALLAAAFGPTILSLIGSWFDDGINMQHGVIVPMVSAYMIWTKQEDLKRIPSAPSYWGILIVFGAALAWMLSMLTQWVWISRISLLVGLTGCIAALHGLRIVRALAYPLLTLLLMIAPPSFINEQVTLQLQLLASRLGEVSLEALGYSVLREGNILEMVGEKLAVAEACSGIRSLTSLLFLTVAYNYFFVGRRAHRIIMLCAVVPVAILCNAGRILATGVVGQYNRALAHGMLHEAFGYFGLGLGAVLLLLLHRVLVKWPSREVAHV
;
A
#
# COMPACT_ATOMS: atom_id res chain seq x y z
N MET A 1 60.03 36.39 -1.81
CA MET A 1 58.59 36.59 -2.06
C MET A 1 57.91 35.25 -1.77
N ASN A 2 57.56 35.00 -0.51
CA ASN A 2 56.90 33.77 -0.09
C ASN A 2 55.44 33.85 -0.51
N ILE A 3 55.03 32.97 -1.42
CA ILE A 3 53.63 32.76 -1.75
C ILE A 3 53.13 31.71 -0.77
N GLU A 4 52.47 32.14 0.30
CA GLU A 4 51.69 31.26 1.16
C GLU A 4 50.50 30.75 0.35
N THR A 5 50.56 29.49 -0.06
CA THR A 5 49.40 28.76 -0.58
C THR A 5 48.44 28.51 0.58
N GLU A 6 47.47 29.40 0.75
CA GLU A 6 46.32 29.17 1.63
C GLU A 6 45.62 27.86 1.23
N ALA A 7 45.82 26.81 2.04
CA ALA A 7 45.11 25.56 1.90
C ALA A 7 43.62 25.82 2.15
N VAL A 8 42.83 25.86 1.07
CA VAL A 8 41.36 25.90 1.16
C VAL A 8 40.91 24.72 2.04
N PRO A 9 40.18 24.96 3.14
CA PRO A 9 39.85 23.90 4.07
C PRO A 9 38.95 22.88 3.36
N GLN A 10 39.44 21.65 3.18
CA GLN A 10 38.75 20.52 2.53
C GLN A 10 37.29 20.38 2.98
N LYS A 11 36.99 20.74 4.23
CA LYS A 11 35.64 20.76 4.82
C LYS A 11 34.65 21.65 4.06
N ARG A 12 35.06 22.85 3.60
CA ARG A 12 34.21 23.76 2.80
C ARG A 12 33.92 23.23 1.40
N ILE A 13 34.82 22.44 0.82
CA ILE A 13 34.64 21.86 -0.51
C ILE A 13 33.64 20.70 -0.43
N VAL A 14 33.75 19.84 0.58
CA VAL A 14 32.78 18.75 0.84
C VAL A 14 31.39 19.31 1.15
N GLU A 15 31.30 20.35 1.99
CA GLU A 15 30.03 21.04 2.27
C GLU A 15 29.41 21.69 1.03
N ARG A 16 30.21 22.30 0.13
CA ARG A 16 29.72 22.85 -1.14
C ARG A 16 29.28 21.77 -2.13
N LEU A 17 29.97 20.64 -2.20
CA LEU A 17 29.57 19.51 -3.05
C LEU A 17 28.28 18.86 -2.54
N GLN A 18 28.10 18.73 -1.22
CA GLN A 18 26.84 18.27 -0.63
C GLN A 18 25.70 19.28 -0.81
N GLN A 19 25.97 20.58 -0.70
CA GLN A 19 24.99 21.63 -1.02
C GLN A 19 24.59 21.60 -2.50
N SER A 20 25.53 21.33 -3.43
CA SER A 20 25.27 21.20 -4.86
C SER A 20 24.33 20.06 -5.24
N GLU A 21 24.31 18.95 -4.49
CA GLU A 21 23.39 17.83 -4.76
C GLU A 21 21.98 18.05 -4.20
N SER A 22 21.81 18.93 -3.19
CA SER A 22 20.51 19.20 -2.56
C SER A 22 19.61 20.15 -3.35
N ILE A 23 20.21 21.09 -4.09
CA ILE A 23 19.51 22.12 -4.87
C ILE A 23 18.61 21.49 -5.97
N PRO A 24 19.09 20.52 -6.79
CA PRO A 24 18.26 19.86 -7.80
C PRO A 24 16.99 19.21 -7.25
N TRP A 25 17.06 18.60 -6.06
CA TRP A 25 15.93 17.92 -5.45
C TRP A 25 14.86 18.89 -4.94
N ILE A 26 15.25 20.03 -4.39
CA ILE A 26 14.30 21.07 -3.99
C ILE A 26 13.56 21.60 -5.23
N PHE A 27 14.28 21.85 -6.33
CA PHE A 27 13.67 22.29 -7.58
C PHE A 27 12.73 21.24 -8.18
N ILE A 28 13.11 19.96 -8.19
CA ILE A 28 12.24 18.89 -8.70
C ILE A 28 11.04 18.67 -7.81
N ALA A 29 11.22 18.68 -6.49
CA ALA A 29 10.10 18.58 -5.55
C ALA A 29 9.14 19.76 -5.73
N ALA A 30 9.66 20.98 -5.89
CA ALA A 30 8.84 22.17 -6.17
C ALA A 30 8.14 22.06 -7.53
N LEU A 31 8.81 21.57 -8.57
CA LEU A 31 8.23 21.39 -9.90
C LEU A 31 7.14 20.32 -9.90
N LEU A 32 7.38 19.17 -9.26
CA LEU A 32 6.38 18.12 -9.10
C LEU A 32 5.21 18.60 -8.25
N ALA A 33 5.45 19.35 -7.17
CA ALA A 33 4.40 19.93 -6.35
C ALA A 33 3.58 20.96 -7.12
N ALA A 34 4.21 21.80 -7.95
CA ALA A 34 3.51 22.76 -8.79
C ALA A 34 2.70 22.07 -9.90
N ALA A 35 3.27 21.08 -10.58
CA ALA A 35 2.63 20.37 -11.68
C ALA A 35 1.50 19.44 -11.21
N PHE A 36 1.70 18.72 -10.11
CA PHE A 36 0.77 17.72 -9.58
C PHE A 36 0.02 18.18 -8.33
N GLY A 37 0.10 19.46 -7.94
CA GLY A 37 -0.51 19.98 -6.70
C GLY A 37 -1.96 19.54 -6.47
N PRO A 38 -2.88 19.75 -7.44
CA PRO A 38 -4.26 19.29 -7.33
C PRO A 38 -4.38 17.77 -7.20
N THR A 39 -3.51 17.01 -7.87
CA THR A 39 -3.47 15.54 -7.79
C THR A 39 -2.99 15.06 -6.42
N ILE A 40 -1.98 15.72 -5.85
CA ILE A 40 -1.45 15.43 -4.51
C ILE A 40 -2.54 15.72 -3.47
N LEU A 41 -3.21 16.87 -3.55
CA LEU A 41 -4.30 17.21 -2.63
C LEU A 41 -5.47 16.23 -2.75
N SER A 42 -5.87 15.85 -3.97
CA SER A 42 -6.88 14.82 -4.20
C SER A 42 -6.48 13.47 -3.62
N LEU A 43 -5.20 13.08 -3.78
CA LEU A 43 -4.68 11.84 -3.25
C LEU A 43 -4.70 11.83 -1.71
N ILE A 44 -4.21 12.90 -1.08
CA ILE A 44 -4.24 13.07 0.38
C ILE A 44 -5.68 13.02 0.89
N GLY A 45 -6.59 13.75 0.24
CA GLY A 45 -8.01 13.74 0.60
C GLY A 45 -8.60 12.33 0.60
N SER A 46 -8.21 11.48 -0.37
CA SER A 46 -8.72 10.11 -0.42
C SER A 46 -8.22 9.19 0.69
N TRP A 47 -7.16 9.55 1.40
CA TRP A 47 -6.72 8.78 2.57
C TRP A 47 -7.61 9.02 3.80
N PHE A 48 -8.33 10.14 3.83
CA PHE A 48 -9.25 10.48 4.92
C PHE A 48 -10.71 10.30 4.53
N ASP A 49 -10.98 9.79 3.33
CA ASP A 49 -12.31 9.43 2.87
C ASP A 49 -12.60 7.96 3.21
N ASP A 50 -13.56 7.77 4.12
CA ASP A 50 -13.95 6.44 4.61
C ASP A 50 -14.54 5.54 3.52
N GLY A 51 -15.14 6.12 2.47
CA GLY A 51 -15.70 5.36 1.34
C GLY A 51 -14.60 4.80 0.43
N ILE A 52 -13.45 5.45 0.35
CA ILE A 52 -12.35 5.00 -0.53
C ILE A 52 -11.52 3.88 0.12
N ASN A 53 -11.58 3.72 1.45
CA ASN A 53 -10.90 2.66 2.19
C ASN A 53 -9.36 2.65 2.05
N MET A 54 -8.74 3.84 1.97
CA MET A 54 -7.30 4.05 1.79
C MET A 54 -6.59 4.73 2.98
N GLN A 55 -7.11 4.57 4.20
CA GLN A 55 -6.54 5.18 5.41
C GLN A 55 -5.06 4.82 5.66
N HIS A 56 -4.64 3.61 5.29
CA HIS A 56 -3.24 3.19 5.36
C HIS A 56 -2.31 4.00 4.43
N GLY A 57 -2.86 4.66 3.40
CA GLY A 57 -2.14 5.47 2.43
C GLY A 57 -1.31 6.59 3.03
N VAL A 58 -1.68 7.10 4.21
CA VAL A 58 -0.90 8.11 4.95
C VAL A 58 0.49 7.58 5.35
N ILE A 59 0.59 6.29 5.68
CA ILE A 59 1.81 5.65 6.18
C ILE A 59 2.70 5.15 5.04
N VAL A 60 2.13 4.83 3.88
CA VAL A 60 2.84 4.33 2.70
C VAL A 60 4.05 5.20 2.28
N PRO A 61 3.93 6.54 2.09
CA PRO A 61 5.06 7.36 1.69
C PRO A 61 6.15 7.40 2.78
N MET A 62 5.79 7.36 4.06
CA MET A 62 6.75 7.33 5.17
C MET A 62 7.56 6.04 5.16
N VAL A 63 6.88 4.90 4.98
CA VAL A 63 7.55 3.59 4.89
C VAL A 63 8.41 3.50 3.63
N SER A 64 7.95 3.99 2.48
CA SER A 64 8.75 4.02 1.26
C SER A 64 10.01 4.89 1.42
N ALA A 65 9.88 6.07 2.04
CA ALA A 65 11.03 6.93 2.36
C ALA A 65 12.02 6.23 3.30
N TYR A 66 11.53 5.52 4.32
CA TYR A 66 12.36 4.72 5.21
C TYR A 66 13.07 3.57 4.47
N MET A 67 12.38 2.86 3.57
CA MET A 67 13.00 1.84 2.71
C MET A 67 14.14 2.43 1.86
N ILE A 68 13.96 3.63 1.29
CA ILE A 68 15.01 4.34 0.55
C ILE A 68 16.19 4.67 1.48
N TRP A 69 15.91 5.17 2.68
CA TRP A 69 16.94 5.51 3.67
C TRP A 69 17.79 4.29 4.05
N THR A 70 17.19 3.11 4.22
CA THR A 70 17.94 1.87 4.49
C THR A 70 18.90 1.45 3.37
N LYS A 71 18.71 1.94 2.13
CA LYS A 71 19.56 1.62 0.97
C LYS A 71 20.61 2.68 0.66
N GLN A 72 20.73 3.74 1.46
CA GLN A 72 21.57 4.89 1.12
C GLN A 72 23.04 4.53 0.79
N GLU A 73 23.61 3.53 1.48
CA GLU A 73 25.00 3.11 1.23
C GLU A 73 25.13 2.34 -0.09
N ASP A 74 24.18 1.45 -0.40
CA ASP A 74 24.16 0.72 -1.66
C ASP A 74 23.94 1.65 -2.84
N LEU A 75 23.06 2.66 -2.69
CA LEU A 75 22.78 3.64 -3.72
C LEU A 75 24.01 4.49 -4.05
N LYS A 76 24.82 4.87 -3.05
CA LYS A 76 26.09 5.61 -3.25
C LYS A 76 27.13 4.80 -4.04
N ARG A 77 27.05 3.47 -4.04
CA ARG A 77 27.96 2.59 -4.79
C ARG A 77 27.56 2.43 -6.26
N ILE A 78 26.31 2.76 -6.61
CA ILE A 78 25.83 2.68 -7.98
C ILE A 78 26.25 3.96 -8.70
N PRO A 79 27.01 3.87 -9.82
CA PRO A 79 27.41 5.07 -10.56
C PRO A 79 26.18 5.78 -11.11
N SER A 80 26.05 7.06 -10.79
CA SER A 80 25.00 7.93 -11.32
C SER A 80 25.22 8.13 -12.82
N ALA A 81 24.25 7.71 -13.63
CA ALA A 81 24.32 7.80 -15.09
C ALA A 81 22.98 8.32 -15.63
N PRO A 82 22.80 9.66 -15.71
CA PRO A 82 21.62 10.30 -16.27
C PRO A 82 21.14 9.63 -17.56
N SER A 83 19.83 9.44 -17.71
CA SER A 83 19.26 8.71 -18.85
C SER A 83 18.21 9.53 -19.59
N TYR A 84 18.35 9.65 -20.92
CA TYR A 84 17.34 10.25 -21.79
C TYR A 84 15.98 9.54 -21.71
N TRP A 85 15.97 8.24 -21.40
CA TRP A 85 14.74 7.50 -21.13
C TRP A 85 13.95 8.09 -19.96
N GLY A 86 14.62 8.66 -18.96
CA GLY A 86 13.95 9.35 -17.85
C GLY A 86 13.18 10.58 -18.32
N ILE A 87 13.73 11.36 -19.26
CA ILE A 87 13.05 12.52 -19.85
C ILE A 87 11.81 12.07 -20.61
N LEU A 88 11.91 11.00 -21.40
CA LEU A 88 10.77 10.45 -22.12
C LEU A 88 9.67 9.96 -21.17
N ILE A 89 10.03 9.34 -20.05
CA ILE A 89 9.08 8.91 -19.01
C ILE A 89 8.38 10.12 -18.37
N VAL A 90 9.12 11.19 -18.04
CA VAL A 90 8.54 12.42 -17.48
C VAL A 90 7.57 13.06 -18.49
N PHE A 91 7.96 13.14 -19.76
CA PHE A 91 7.10 13.67 -20.81
C PHE A 91 5.82 12.83 -20.98
N GLY A 92 5.96 11.51 -21.00
CA GLY A 92 4.81 10.59 -21.05
C GLY A 92 3.88 10.74 -19.84
N ALA A 93 4.45 10.91 -18.63
CA ALA A 93 3.68 11.16 -17.41
C ALA A 93 2.93 12.49 -17.47
N ALA A 94 3.54 13.55 -18.00
CA ALA A 94 2.88 14.84 -18.19
C ALA A 94 1.71 14.74 -19.19
N LEU A 95 1.90 14.01 -20.30
CA LEU A 95 0.85 13.78 -21.28
C LEU A 95 -0.32 12.96 -20.70
N ALA A 96 -0.01 11.89 -19.96
CA ALA A 96 -1.00 11.07 -19.29
C ALA A 96 -1.76 11.85 -18.20
N TRP A 97 -1.06 12.71 -17.45
CA TRP A 97 -1.69 13.61 -16.50
C TRP A 97 -2.61 14.61 -17.19
N MET A 98 -2.20 15.22 -18.30
CA MET A 98 -3.06 16.11 -19.08
C MET A 98 -4.31 15.37 -19.58
N LEU A 99 -4.15 14.17 -20.14
CA LEU A 99 -5.27 13.35 -20.59
C LEU A 99 -6.21 12.97 -19.44
N SER A 100 -5.68 12.72 -18.25
CA SER A 100 -6.49 12.44 -17.05
C SER A 100 -7.37 13.62 -16.65
N MET A 101 -6.89 14.86 -16.85
CA MET A 101 -7.67 16.08 -16.60
C MET A 101 -8.77 16.27 -17.65
N LEU A 102 -8.49 15.93 -18.91
CA LEU A 102 -9.52 15.97 -19.98
C LEU A 102 -10.61 14.92 -19.76
N THR A 103 -10.23 13.72 -19.32
CA THR A 103 -11.16 12.60 -19.12
C THR A 103 -11.79 12.54 -17.72
N GLN A 104 -11.36 13.42 -16.81
CA GLN A 104 -11.73 13.40 -15.39
C GLN A 104 -11.41 12.06 -14.70
N TRP A 105 -10.43 11.31 -15.21
CA TRP A 105 -10.06 10.01 -14.68
C TRP A 105 -8.93 10.13 -13.64
N VAL A 106 -9.32 10.36 -12.39
CA VAL A 106 -8.42 10.61 -11.24
C VAL A 106 -7.39 9.51 -11.01
N TRP A 107 -7.70 8.26 -11.36
CA TRP A 107 -6.73 7.17 -11.22
C TRP A 107 -5.49 7.38 -12.10
N ILE A 108 -5.67 7.80 -13.35
CA ILE A 108 -4.55 8.07 -14.28
C ILE A 108 -3.71 9.26 -13.77
N SER A 109 -4.34 10.28 -13.18
CA SER A 109 -3.60 11.43 -12.65
C SER A 109 -2.63 11.02 -11.53
N ARG A 110 -3.10 10.17 -10.61
CA ARG A 110 -2.31 9.65 -9.48
C ARG A 110 -1.18 8.71 -9.93
N ILE A 111 -1.43 7.86 -10.93
CA ILE A 111 -0.39 7.01 -11.51
C ILE A 111 0.66 7.85 -12.23
N SER A 112 0.24 8.87 -12.97
CA SER A 112 1.15 9.80 -13.65
C SER A 112 2.10 10.51 -12.68
N LEU A 113 1.66 10.83 -11.46
CA LEU A 113 2.55 11.37 -10.42
C LEU A 113 3.71 10.40 -10.09
N LEU A 114 3.42 9.11 -9.89
CA LEU A 114 4.44 8.11 -9.56
C LEU A 114 5.36 7.79 -10.74
N VAL A 115 4.79 7.74 -11.95
CA VAL A 115 5.57 7.57 -13.19
C VAL A 115 6.48 8.78 -13.41
N GLY A 116 5.97 10.00 -13.19
CA GLY A 116 6.74 11.24 -13.27
C GLY A 116 7.88 11.27 -12.26
N LEU A 117 7.63 10.93 -10.99
CA LEU A 117 8.66 10.78 -9.96
C LEU A 117 9.75 9.77 -10.38
N THR A 118 9.34 8.61 -10.90
CA THR A 118 10.26 7.58 -11.39
C THR A 118 11.08 8.08 -12.58
N GLY A 119 10.45 8.83 -13.49
CA GLY A 119 11.09 9.48 -14.63
C GLY A 119 12.14 10.51 -14.20
N CYS A 120 11.85 11.35 -13.19
CA CYS A 120 12.80 12.29 -12.63
C CYS A 120 14.04 11.57 -12.05
N ILE A 121 13.83 10.50 -11.29
CA ILE A 121 14.93 9.68 -10.76
C ILE A 121 15.76 9.08 -11.91
N ALA A 122 15.12 8.54 -12.94
CA ALA A 122 15.80 8.00 -14.12
C ALA A 122 16.58 9.08 -14.90
N ALA A 123 16.03 10.29 -15.03
CA ALA A 123 16.64 11.38 -15.77
C ALA A 123 17.91 11.89 -15.07
N LEU A 124 17.89 11.99 -13.75
CA LEU A 124 19.02 12.49 -12.96
C LEU A 124 20.08 11.44 -12.63
N HIS A 125 19.63 10.24 -12.26
CA HIS A 125 20.51 9.23 -11.64
C HIS A 125 20.62 7.94 -12.46
N GLY A 126 19.75 7.77 -13.46
CA GLY A 126 19.76 6.63 -14.36
C GLY A 126 18.86 5.48 -13.93
N LEU A 127 18.61 4.59 -14.89
CA LEU A 127 17.73 3.43 -14.72
C LEU A 127 18.27 2.40 -13.71
N ARG A 128 19.58 2.39 -13.44
CA ARG A 128 20.19 1.50 -12.44
C ARG A 128 19.72 1.85 -11.02
N ILE A 129 19.63 3.15 -10.72
CA ILE A 129 19.12 3.64 -9.43
C ILE A 129 17.62 3.36 -9.32
N VAL A 130 16.84 3.60 -10.39
CA VAL A 130 15.41 3.22 -10.42
C VAL A 130 15.22 1.73 -10.13
N ARG A 131 16.04 0.86 -10.72
CA ARG A 131 15.98 -0.59 -10.46
C ARG A 131 16.32 -0.92 -9.00
N ALA A 132 17.29 -0.26 -8.40
CA ALA A 132 17.61 -0.42 -6.98
C ALA A 132 16.47 0.05 -6.07
N LEU A 133 15.73 1.07 -6.50
CA LEU A 133 14.57 1.66 -5.82
C LEU A 133 13.23 1.03 -6.21
N ALA A 134 13.21 0.02 -7.08
CA ALA A 134 11.97 -0.55 -7.61
C ALA A 134 11.01 -0.99 -6.49
N TYR A 135 11.52 -1.58 -5.40
CA TYR A 135 10.68 -2.02 -4.29
C TYR A 135 10.04 -0.85 -3.53
N PRO A 136 10.78 0.17 -3.03
CA PRO A 136 10.18 1.38 -2.48
C PRO A 136 9.19 2.08 -3.42
N LEU A 137 9.53 2.20 -4.72
CA LEU A 137 8.68 2.88 -5.70
C LEU A 137 7.38 2.11 -5.97
N LEU A 138 7.43 0.78 -6.08
CA LEU A 138 6.24 -0.06 -6.21
C LEU A 138 5.38 -0.03 -4.94
N THR A 139 6.00 0.13 -3.75
CA THR A 139 5.26 0.28 -2.49
C THR A 139 4.37 1.53 -2.50
N LEU A 140 4.80 2.61 -3.17
CA LEU A 140 3.98 3.83 -3.30
C LEU A 140 2.68 3.61 -4.08
N LEU A 141 2.58 2.58 -4.92
CA LEU A 141 1.32 2.26 -5.60
C LEU A 141 0.20 1.92 -4.60
N LEU A 142 0.56 1.41 -3.42
CA LEU A 142 -0.40 1.03 -2.38
C LEU A 142 -1.06 2.21 -1.69
N MET A 143 -0.60 3.46 -1.91
CA MET A 143 -1.31 4.65 -1.44
C MET A 143 -2.40 5.12 -2.42
N ILE A 144 -2.49 4.51 -3.61
CA ILE A 144 -3.44 4.87 -4.66
C ILE A 144 -4.51 3.77 -4.73
N ALA A 145 -5.77 4.15 -4.48
CA ALA A 145 -6.90 3.25 -4.68
C ALA A 145 -6.90 2.70 -6.12
N PRO A 146 -7.25 1.43 -6.34
CA PRO A 146 -7.54 0.91 -7.68
C PRO A 146 -8.62 1.74 -8.39
N PRO A 147 -8.76 1.62 -9.73
CA PRO A 147 -9.87 2.23 -10.44
C PRO A 147 -11.23 1.87 -9.80
N SER A 148 -12.16 2.82 -9.75
CA SER A 148 -13.44 2.67 -9.03
C SER A 148 -14.19 1.40 -9.43
N PHE A 149 -14.31 1.12 -10.73
CA PHE A 149 -14.97 -0.09 -11.23
C PHE A 149 -14.35 -1.40 -10.71
N ILE A 150 -13.02 -1.45 -10.54
CA ILE A 150 -12.33 -2.62 -9.95
C ILE A 150 -12.63 -2.67 -8.46
N ASN A 151 -12.52 -1.53 -7.76
CA ASN A 151 -12.72 -1.48 -6.32
C ASN A 151 -14.15 -1.86 -5.92
N GLU A 152 -15.16 -1.34 -6.64
CA GLU A 152 -16.58 -1.66 -6.47
C GLU A 152 -16.85 -3.13 -6.75
N GLN A 153 -16.31 -3.68 -7.85
CA GLN A 153 -16.48 -5.09 -8.19
C GLN A 153 -15.86 -6.00 -7.14
N VAL A 154 -14.63 -5.73 -6.70
CA VAL A 154 -13.97 -6.51 -5.64
C VAL A 154 -14.75 -6.40 -4.33
N THR A 155 -15.18 -5.19 -3.95
CA THR A 155 -15.96 -4.94 -2.74
C THR A 155 -17.25 -5.76 -2.73
N LEU A 156 -18.01 -5.76 -3.83
CA LEU A 156 -19.23 -6.55 -3.95
C LEU A 156 -18.96 -8.05 -3.85
N GLN A 157 -17.93 -8.55 -4.53
CA GLN A 157 -17.56 -9.97 -4.47
C GLN A 157 -17.17 -10.40 -3.04
N LEU A 158 -16.41 -9.56 -2.35
CA LEU A 158 -16.05 -9.81 -0.96
C LEU A 158 -17.28 -9.75 -0.04
N GLN A 159 -18.22 -8.82 -0.25
CA GLN A 159 -19.46 -8.76 0.52
C GLN A 159 -20.29 -10.03 0.35
N LEU A 160 -20.51 -10.48 -0.89
CA LEU A 160 -21.28 -11.72 -1.16
C LEU A 160 -20.62 -12.95 -0.54
N LEU A 161 -19.30 -13.07 -0.66
CA LEU A 161 -18.54 -14.15 -0.03
C LEU A 161 -18.63 -14.07 1.49
N ALA A 162 -18.48 -12.89 2.07
CA ALA A 162 -18.49 -12.69 3.50
C ALA A 162 -19.89 -12.95 4.10
N SER A 163 -20.96 -12.54 3.41
CA SER A 163 -22.34 -12.90 3.81
C SER A 163 -22.57 -14.41 3.77
N ARG A 164 -22.06 -15.11 2.74
CA ARG A 164 -22.16 -16.58 2.67
C ARG A 164 -21.43 -17.26 3.83
N LEU A 165 -20.21 -16.81 4.14
CA LEU A 165 -19.45 -17.35 5.27
C LEU A 165 -20.12 -17.00 6.61
N GLY A 166 -20.72 -15.81 6.71
CA GLY A 166 -21.48 -15.38 7.87
C GLY A 166 -22.70 -16.24 8.14
N GLU A 167 -23.52 -16.51 7.10
CA GLU A 167 -24.65 -17.44 7.13
C GLU A 167 -24.23 -18.81 7.67
N VAL A 168 -23.26 -19.46 7.02
CA VAL A 168 -22.76 -20.79 7.43
C VAL A 168 -22.25 -20.78 8.86
N SER A 169 -21.54 -19.73 9.27
CA SER A 169 -20.96 -19.65 10.61
C SER A 169 -22.02 -19.43 11.70
N LEU A 170 -23.04 -18.62 11.42
CA LEU A 170 -24.14 -18.34 12.34
C LEU A 170 -25.09 -19.55 12.47
N GLU A 171 -25.41 -20.21 11.36
CA GLU A 171 -26.19 -21.45 11.36
C GLU A 171 -25.48 -22.57 12.13
N ALA A 172 -24.16 -22.68 11.99
CA ALA A 172 -23.35 -23.62 12.76
C ALA A 172 -23.39 -23.37 14.29
N LEU A 173 -23.71 -22.14 14.72
CA LEU A 173 -23.94 -21.79 16.13
C LEU A 173 -25.41 -21.95 16.56
N GLY A 174 -26.30 -22.39 15.66
CA GLY A 174 -27.72 -22.62 15.95
C GLY A 174 -28.63 -21.42 15.69
N TYR A 175 -28.15 -20.36 15.05
CA TYR A 175 -28.99 -19.23 14.66
C TYR A 175 -29.69 -19.51 13.33
N SER A 176 -30.98 -19.16 13.24
CA SER A 176 -31.72 -19.20 11.97
C SER A 176 -31.40 -17.94 11.16
N VAL A 177 -30.81 -18.09 9.97
CA VAL A 177 -30.40 -16.98 9.11
C VAL A 177 -31.01 -17.14 7.72
N LEU A 178 -31.58 -16.06 7.18
CA LEU A 178 -31.99 -15.96 5.78
C LEU A 178 -31.04 -14.99 5.07
N ARG A 179 -30.32 -15.46 4.05
CA ARG A 179 -29.41 -14.61 3.27
C ARG A 179 -30.04 -14.14 1.96
N GLU A 180 -30.18 -12.84 1.80
CA GLU A 180 -30.59 -12.19 0.55
C GLU A 180 -29.46 -11.30 0.03
N GLY A 181 -28.71 -11.79 -0.96
CA GLY A 181 -27.53 -11.09 -1.47
C GLY A 181 -26.47 -10.93 -0.37
N ASN A 182 -26.18 -9.68 0.01
CA ASN A 182 -25.27 -9.31 1.09
C ASN A 182 -25.97 -9.02 2.44
N ILE A 183 -27.28 -9.24 2.53
CA ILE A 183 -28.06 -9.03 3.75
C ILE A 183 -28.29 -10.37 4.45
N LEU A 184 -28.06 -10.42 5.76
CA LEU A 184 -28.35 -11.55 6.63
C LEU A 184 -29.51 -11.17 7.57
N GLU A 185 -30.66 -11.81 7.38
CA GLU A 185 -31.83 -11.62 8.21
C GLU A 185 -31.92 -12.73 9.26
N MET A 186 -31.97 -12.32 10.52
CA MET A 186 -32.11 -13.18 11.68
C MET A 186 -33.38 -12.80 12.44
N VAL A 187 -33.80 -13.63 13.41
CA VAL A 187 -34.94 -13.31 14.26
C VAL A 187 -34.69 -11.99 14.98
N GLY A 188 -35.47 -10.96 14.60
CA GLY A 188 -35.38 -9.64 15.20
C GLY A 188 -34.09 -8.88 14.89
N GLU A 189 -33.31 -9.21 13.85
CA GLU A 189 -32.14 -8.41 13.46
C GLU A 189 -31.86 -8.54 11.97
N LYS A 190 -31.46 -7.44 11.32
CA LYS A 190 -30.99 -7.46 9.93
C LYS A 190 -29.57 -6.94 9.87
N LEU A 191 -28.64 -7.82 9.49
CA LEU A 191 -27.24 -7.49 9.33
C LEU A 191 -26.92 -7.31 7.84
N ALA A 192 -26.88 -6.06 7.39
CA ALA A 192 -26.39 -5.75 6.06
C ALA A 192 -24.85 -5.77 6.07
N VAL A 193 -24.23 -6.61 5.25
CA VAL A 193 -22.78 -6.55 5.00
C VAL A 193 -22.52 -5.38 4.05
N ALA A 194 -22.61 -4.17 4.62
CA ALA A 194 -22.37 -2.92 3.94
C ALA A 194 -20.87 -2.74 3.64
N GLU A 195 -20.50 -1.62 3.04
CA GLU A 195 -19.12 -1.33 2.64
C GLU A 195 -18.12 -1.45 3.80
N ALA A 196 -18.53 -1.06 5.01
CA ALA A 196 -17.75 -1.21 6.25
C ALA A 196 -17.41 -2.69 6.61
N CYS A 197 -18.21 -3.65 6.14
CA CYS A 197 -18.06 -5.09 6.39
C CYS A 197 -17.52 -5.86 5.17
N SER A 198 -17.23 -5.18 4.07
CA SER A 198 -16.71 -5.81 2.85
C SER A 198 -15.33 -6.44 3.04
N GLY A 199 -14.58 -6.03 4.07
CA GLY A 199 -13.21 -6.49 4.30
C GLY A 199 -12.18 -5.84 3.37
N ILE A 200 -12.57 -4.96 2.43
CA ILE A 200 -11.64 -4.32 1.48
C ILE A 200 -10.59 -3.48 2.20
N ARG A 201 -10.99 -2.74 3.24
CA ARG A 201 -10.10 -1.93 4.08
C ARG A 201 -9.03 -2.78 4.77
N SER A 202 -9.43 -3.90 5.36
CA SER A 202 -8.51 -4.82 6.02
C SER A 202 -7.61 -5.51 4.99
N LEU A 203 -8.14 -5.89 3.83
CA LEU A 203 -7.38 -6.51 2.74
C LEU A 203 -6.26 -5.60 2.23
N THR A 204 -6.57 -4.34 1.90
CA THR A 204 -5.59 -3.37 1.38
C THR A 204 -4.54 -3.01 2.44
N SER A 205 -4.97 -2.85 3.70
CA SER A 205 -4.07 -2.59 4.83
C SER A 205 -3.14 -3.78 5.10
N LEU A 206 -3.65 -5.02 5.07
CA LEU A 206 -2.84 -6.24 5.21
C LEU A 206 -1.89 -6.42 4.03
N LEU A 207 -2.30 -6.08 2.81
CA LEU A 207 -1.44 -6.11 1.63
C LEU A 207 -0.25 -5.16 1.81
N PHE A 208 -0.52 -3.90 2.21
CA PHE A 208 0.53 -2.94 2.53
C PHE A 208 1.47 -3.43 3.63
N LEU A 209 0.91 -3.87 4.76
CA LEU A 209 1.70 -4.39 5.87
C LEU A 209 2.57 -5.57 5.43
N THR A 210 2.06 -6.47 4.59
CA THR A 210 2.80 -7.63 4.08
C THR A 210 3.92 -7.23 3.13
N VAL A 211 3.69 -6.24 2.25
CA VAL A 211 4.74 -5.67 1.39
C VAL A 211 5.84 -5.03 2.24
N ALA A 212 5.49 -4.21 3.22
CA ALA A 212 6.46 -3.62 4.13
C ALA A 212 7.24 -4.69 4.90
N TYR A 213 6.54 -5.67 5.47
CA TYR A 213 7.16 -6.77 6.21
C TYR A 213 8.09 -7.63 5.35
N ASN A 214 7.66 -7.97 4.12
CA ASN A 214 8.45 -8.73 3.16
C ASN A 214 9.78 -8.06 2.80
N TYR A 215 9.78 -6.73 2.73
CA TYR A 215 10.99 -5.97 2.46
C TYR A 215 12.05 -6.15 3.56
N PHE A 216 11.65 -5.98 4.82
CA PHE A 216 12.58 -5.96 5.96
C PHE A 216 12.95 -7.34 6.49
N PHE A 217 12.03 -8.30 6.47
CA PHE A 217 12.17 -9.53 7.26
C PHE A 217 12.18 -10.82 6.46
N VAL A 218 11.76 -10.80 5.18
CA VAL A 218 11.64 -12.03 4.38
C VAL A 218 12.73 -12.09 3.34
N GLY A 219 13.72 -12.97 3.52
CA GLY A 219 14.84 -13.10 2.58
C GLY A 219 14.47 -13.82 1.27
N ARG A 220 13.71 -14.93 1.35
CA ARG A 220 13.43 -15.79 0.19
C ARG A 220 12.27 -15.26 -0.66
N ARG A 221 12.48 -15.14 -1.98
CA ARG A 221 11.44 -14.68 -2.93
C ARG A 221 10.18 -15.54 -2.89
N ALA A 222 10.33 -16.87 -2.80
CA ALA A 222 9.20 -17.79 -2.68
C ALA A 222 8.33 -17.48 -1.45
N HIS A 223 8.94 -17.22 -0.29
CA HIS A 223 8.20 -16.88 0.92
C HIS A 223 7.47 -15.55 0.77
N ARG A 224 8.07 -14.55 0.12
CA ARG A 224 7.39 -13.27 -0.16
C ARG A 224 6.12 -13.46 -0.98
N ILE A 225 6.19 -14.29 -2.03
CA ILE A 225 5.04 -14.58 -2.90
C ILE A 225 3.97 -15.33 -2.10
N ILE A 226 4.34 -16.37 -1.35
CA ILE A 226 3.38 -17.11 -0.51
C ILE A 226 2.68 -16.19 0.49
N MET A 227 3.45 -15.31 1.16
CA MET A 227 2.90 -14.32 2.09
C MET A 227 1.90 -13.38 1.41
N LEU A 228 2.23 -12.86 0.22
CA LEU A 228 1.32 -11.99 -0.54
C LEU A 228 0.06 -12.73 -0.99
N CYS A 229 0.19 -13.97 -1.46
CA CYS A 229 -0.96 -14.80 -1.80
C CYS A 229 -1.83 -15.12 -0.59
N ALA A 230 -1.24 -15.25 0.60
CA ALA A 230 -1.94 -15.54 1.84
C ALA A 230 -2.74 -14.34 2.39
N VAL A 231 -2.45 -13.10 1.95
CA VAL A 231 -3.19 -11.90 2.39
C VAL A 231 -4.69 -12.05 2.11
N VAL A 232 -5.06 -12.51 0.91
CA VAL A 232 -6.46 -12.67 0.50
C VAL A 232 -7.23 -13.66 1.39
N PRO A 233 -6.82 -14.94 1.53
CA PRO A 233 -7.54 -15.88 2.38
C PRO A 233 -7.52 -15.46 3.86
N VAL A 234 -6.42 -14.89 4.37
CA VAL A 234 -6.35 -14.40 5.75
C VAL A 234 -7.35 -13.26 5.98
N ALA A 235 -7.43 -12.30 5.06
CA ALA A 235 -8.39 -11.20 5.15
C ALA A 235 -9.84 -11.69 5.13
N ILE A 236 -10.16 -12.65 4.25
CA ILE A 236 -11.49 -13.27 4.16
C ILE A 236 -11.84 -13.98 5.48
N LEU A 237 -10.93 -14.79 6.04
CA LEU A 237 -11.15 -15.50 7.29
C LEU A 237 -11.36 -14.55 8.48
N CYS A 238 -10.54 -13.49 8.57
CA CYS A 238 -10.70 -12.48 9.61
C CYS A 238 -12.04 -11.73 9.47
N ASN A 239 -12.46 -11.44 8.23
CA ASN A 239 -13.73 -10.78 7.97
C ASN A 239 -14.93 -11.68 8.31
N ALA A 240 -14.86 -12.99 8.01
CA ALA A 240 -15.89 -13.95 8.40
C ALA A 240 -16.03 -14.02 9.93
N GLY A 241 -14.90 -14.07 10.66
CA GLY A 241 -14.89 -14.02 12.13
C GLY A 241 -15.49 -12.72 12.68
N ARG A 242 -15.22 -11.58 12.02
CA ARG A 242 -15.84 -10.29 12.37
C ARG A 242 -17.36 -10.32 12.17
N ILE A 243 -17.85 -10.81 11.04
CA ILE A 243 -19.29 -10.90 10.77
C ILE A 243 -19.98 -11.78 11.81
N LEU A 244 -19.39 -12.94 12.11
CA LEU A 244 -19.88 -13.84 13.15
C LEU A 244 -19.96 -13.13 14.50
N ALA A 245 -18.89 -12.46 14.92
CA ALA A 245 -18.87 -11.71 16.17
C ALA A 245 -19.94 -10.61 16.21
N THR A 246 -20.08 -9.82 15.13
CA THR A 246 -21.10 -8.77 15.05
C THR A 246 -22.53 -9.33 15.05
N GLY A 247 -22.76 -10.46 14.37
CA GLY A 247 -24.06 -11.12 14.33
C GLY A 247 -24.47 -11.65 15.70
N VAL A 248 -23.56 -12.34 16.38
CA VAL A 248 -23.79 -12.85 17.74
C VAL A 248 -24.05 -11.70 18.71
N VAL A 249 -23.23 -10.65 18.70
CA VAL A 249 -23.42 -9.48 19.58
C VAL A 249 -24.74 -8.76 19.30
N GLY A 250 -25.13 -8.64 18.03
CA GLY A 250 -26.40 -8.00 17.62
C GLY A 250 -27.64 -8.70 18.17
N GLN A 251 -27.58 -10.03 18.37
CA GLN A 251 -28.67 -10.79 18.99
C GLN A 251 -28.90 -10.42 20.46
N TYR A 252 -27.86 -9.97 21.17
CA TYR A 252 -28.00 -9.51 22.56
C TYR A 252 -28.34 -8.04 22.65
N ASN A 253 -27.69 -7.20 21.83
CA ASN A 253 -27.93 -5.78 21.81
C ASN A 253 -27.61 -5.19 20.43
N ARG A 254 -28.66 -4.79 19.70
CA ARG A 254 -28.57 -4.19 18.37
C ARG A 254 -27.68 -2.94 18.34
N ALA A 255 -27.68 -2.15 19.41
CA ALA A 255 -26.87 -0.94 19.49
C ALA A 255 -25.36 -1.26 19.55
N LEU A 256 -24.97 -2.48 19.97
CA LEU A 256 -23.57 -2.93 19.99
C LEU A 256 -23.12 -3.50 18.64
N ALA A 257 -24.05 -3.88 17.76
CA ALA A 257 -23.74 -4.30 16.39
C ALA A 257 -23.31 -3.11 15.50
N HIS A 258 -23.65 -1.89 15.92
CA HIS A 258 -23.34 -0.63 15.25
C HIS A 258 -22.48 0.30 16.13
N GLY A 259 -21.78 1.26 15.52
CA GLY A 259 -20.96 2.25 16.25
C GLY A 259 -19.59 1.74 16.68
N MET A 260 -19.10 2.16 17.86
CA MET A 260 -17.69 1.97 18.27
C MET A 260 -17.23 0.51 18.34
N LEU A 261 -18.08 -0.41 18.79
CA LEU A 261 -17.71 -1.83 18.85
C LEU A 261 -17.55 -2.45 17.45
N HIS A 262 -18.34 -1.97 16.49
CA HIS A 262 -18.23 -2.39 15.11
C HIS A 262 -16.86 -2.03 14.50
N GLU A 263 -16.38 -0.81 14.78
CA GLU A 263 -15.05 -0.36 14.38
C GLU A 263 -13.95 -1.14 15.10
N ALA A 264 -14.12 -1.39 16.41
CA ALA A 264 -13.17 -2.18 17.19
C ALA A 264 -12.97 -3.58 16.62
N PHE A 265 -14.03 -4.26 16.18
CA PHE A 265 -13.92 -5.56 15.49
C PHE A 265 -13.16 -5.45 14.16
N GLY A 266 -13.27 -4.33 13.45
CA GLY A 266 -12.49 -4.07 12.24
C GLY A 266 -10.98 -4.03 12.51
N TYR A 267 -10.56 -3.25 13.52
CA TYR A 267 -9.16 -3.16 13.93
C TYR A 267 -8.63 -4.48 14.51
N PHE A 268 -9.45 -5.19 15.29
CA PHE A 268 -9.11 -6.50 15.80
C PHE A 268 -8.86 -7.50 14.66
N GLY A 269 -9.73 -7.52 13.64
CA GLY A 269 -9.56 -8.37 12.47
C GLY A 269 -8.26 -8.07 11.70
N LEU A 270 -7.89 -6.79 11.55
CA LEU A 270 -6.60 -6.39 10.97
C LEU A 270 -5.42 -6.92 11.81
N GLY A 271 -5.47 -6.74 13.14
CA GLY A 271 -4.43 -7.22 14.04
C GLY A 271 -4.28 -8.75 14.02
N LEU A 272 -5.41 -9.47 14.05
CA LEU A 272 -5.43 -10.93 13.92
C LEU A 272 -4.83 -11.39 12.59
N GLY A 273 -5.22 -10.75 11.48
CA GLY A 273 -4.68 -11.06 10.16
C GLY A 273 -3.16 -10.85 10.09
N ALA A 274 -2.65 -9.77 10.69
CA ALA A 274 -1.22 -9.54 10.80
C ALA A 274 -0.52 -10.66 11.59
N VAL A 275 -1.06 -11.06 12.75
CA VAL A 275 -0.53 -12.17 13.55
C VAL A 275 -0.50 -13.48 12.76
N LEU A 276 -1.58 -13.81 12.04
CA LEU A 276 -1.66 -15.01 11.22
C LEU A 276 -0.58 -15.03 10.11
N LEU A 277 -0.33 -13.90 9.47
CA LEU A 277 0.73 -13.78 8.46
C LEU A 277 2.12 -13.91 9.10
N LEU A 278 2.34 -13.35 10.29
CA LEU A 278 3.60 -13.53 11.03
C LEU A 278 3.83 -15.00 11.40
N LEU A 279 2.79 -15.69 11.86
CA LEU A 279 2.84 -17.13 12.14
C LEU A 279 3.14 -17.93 10.88
N LEU A 280 2.50 -17.60 9.75
CA LEU A 280 2.80 -18.20 8.45
C LEU A 280 4.28 -18.03 8.09
N HIS A 281 4.84 -16.82 8.22
CA HIS A 281 6.26 -16.60 7.96
C HIS A 281 7.15 -17.47 8.88
N ARG A 282 6.82 -17.57 10.17
CA ARG A 282 7.56 -18.43 11.12
C ARG A 282 7.53 -19.90 10.71
N VAL A 283 6.40 -20.40 10.19
CA VAL A 283 6.28 -21.76 9.67
C VAL A 283 7.11 -21.93 8.39
N LEU A 284 7.03 -20.99 7.45
CA LEU A 284 7.79 -21.02 6.19
C LEU A 284 9.30 -21.03 6.43
N VAL A 285 9.80 -20.26 7.40
CA VAL A 285 11.24 -20.24 7.75
C VAL A 285 11.70 -21.58 8.30
N LYS A 286 10.83 -22.31 9.03
CA LYS A 286 11.14 -23.65 9.55
C LYS A 286 11.06 -24.73 8.48
N TRP A 287 10.42 -24.48 7.34
CA TRP A 287 10.31 -25.45 6.26
C TRP A 287 11.61 -25.48 5.45
N PRO A 288 12.41 -26.57 5.52
CA PRO A 288 13.61 -26.69 4.71
C PRO A 288 13.17 -26.94 3.26
N SER A 289 13.12 -25.90 2.44
CA SER A 289 13.01 -26.08 0.99
C SER A 289 14.29 -26.75 0.53
N ARG A 290 14.21 -28.03 0.16
CA ARG A 290 15.27 -28.73 -0.58
C ARG A 290 15.59 -27.86 -1.78
N GLU A 291 16.80 -27.30 -1.83
CA GLU A 291 17.28 -26.69 -3.07
C GLU A 291 17.28 -27.80 -4.12
N VAL A 292 16.47 -27.63 -5.16
CA VAL A 292 16.65 -28.38 -6.40
C VAL A 292 18.00 -27.89 -6.94
N ALA A 293 19.04 -28.67 -6.65
CA ALA A 293 20.33 -28.54 -7.29
C ALA A 293 20.11 -28.70 -8.80
N HIS A 294 20.09 -27.59 -9.51
CA HIS A 294 20.23 -27.62 -10.96
C HIS A 294 21.71 -27.89 -11.24
N VAL A 295 21.97 -29.16 -11.56
CA VAL A 295 23.15 -29.65 -12.29
C VAL A 295 23.21 -28.97 -13.66
#